data_AF-A0A7J2LLS0-F1
#
_entry.id   AF-A0A7J2LLS0-F1
#
_cell.length_a   1.000
_cell.length_b   1.000
_cell.length_c   1.000
_cell.angle_alpha   90.00
_cell.angle_beta   90.00
_cell.angle_gamma   90.00
#
_symmetry.space_group_name_H-M   'P 1'
#
loop_
_entity.id
_entity.type
_entity.pdbx_description
1 polymer ?
#
loop_
_entity_poly.entity_id
_entity_poly.type
_entity_poly.pdbx_seq_one_letter_code
_entity_poly.pdbx_strand_id
1 'polypeptide(L)'
;TSGSALEIFGILRRVVTPTLVRDGIGDLEDAEVVVLCGAYLHDLGNAVHRVGHHIHGYNLANGILDDLLSKVYPEDPELVLRLKAEVMHCIFAHDEEVPCLSIEAGCVKVADGTDMAEGRARIPYKTGKVDIHSLSALAIRKVEILEGDERPVRISVKMDNPAGIFQIEQVLERKIATSGIDRWVEVVAIERGKEIKTIPS
;
A
#
# COMPACT_ATOMS: atom_id res chain seq x y z
N THR A 1 -7.30 -0.33 0.60
CA THR A 1 -5.93 0.01 1.03
C THR A 1 -5.72 0.03 2.55
N SER A 2 -6.43 0.84 3.35
CA SER A 2 -6.12 1.00 4.79
C SER A 2 -6.11 -0.27 5.64
N GLY A 3 -7.11 -1.15 5.48
CA GLY A 3 -7.12 -2.44 6.21
C GLY A 3 -5.91 -3.31 5.85
N SER A 4 -5.61 -3.44 4.56
CA SER A 4 -4.41 -4.14 4.06
C SER A 4 -3.12 -3.54 4.62
N ALA A 5 -3.01 -2.21 4.69
CA ALA A 5 -1.82 -1.53 5.17
C ALA A 5 -1.56 -1.80 6.66
N LEU A 6 -2.61 -1.75 7.48
CA LEU A 6 -2.53 -2.08 8.90
C LEU A 6 -2.27 -3.58 9.14
N GLU A 7 -2.81 -4.47 8.30
CA GLU A 7 -2.51 -5.90 8.37
C GLU A 7 -1.01 -6.16 8.12
N ILE A 8 -0.46 -5.60 7.03
CA ILE A 8 0.97 -5.69 6.70
C ILE A 8 1.82 -5.11 7.83
N PHE A 9 1.48 -3.91 8.30
CA PHE A 9 2.19 -3.26 9.39
C PHE A 9 2.14 -4.08 10.68
N GLY A 10 0.97 -4.65 11.02
CA GLY A 10 0.75 -5.48 12.20
C GLY A 10 1.60 -6.76 12.21
N ILE A 11 1.85 -7.34 11.04
CA ILE A 11 2.79 -8.46 10.87
C ILE A 11 4.24 -7.97 11.02
N LEU A 12 4.62 -6.91 10.30
CA LEU A 12 6.00 -6.43 10.27
C LEU A 12 6.49 -5.88 11.61
N ARG A 13 5.64 -5.18 12.38
CA ARG A 13 6.01 -4.62 13.69
C ARG A 13 6.42 -5.67 14.73
N ARG A 14 6.17 -6.96 14.47
CA ARG A 14 6.58 -8.07 15.33
C ARG A 14 8.02 -8.53 15.06
N VAL A 15 8.56 -8.19 13.90
CA VAL A 15 9.89 -8.65 13.43
C VAL A 15 10.86 -7.51 13.17
N VAL A 16 10.36 -6.29 12.96
CA VAL A 16 11.15 -5.08 12.69
C VAL A 16 10.58 -3.92 13.49
N THR A 17 11.46 -3.11 14.09
CA THR A 17 11.06 -1.86 14.73
C THR A 17 10.59 -0.85 13.67
N PRO A 18 9.35 -0.34 13.76
CA PRO A 18 8.86 0.71 12.85
C PRO A 18 9.80 1.92 12.80
N THR A 19 9.89 2.56 11.63
CA THR A 19 10.84 3.68 11.43
C THR A 19 10.52 4.84 12.35
N LEU A 20 9.24 5.16 12.53
CA LEU A 20 8.78 6.24 13.40
C LEU A 20 9.26 6.06 14.85
N VAL A 21 9.15 4.82 15.36
CA VAL A 21 9.60 4.46 16.72
C VAL A 21 11.12 4.45 16.81
N ARG A 22 11.79 3.85 15.83
CA ARG A 22 13.27 3.79 15.76
C ARG A 22 13.89 5.18 15.81
N ASP A 23 13.28 6.14 15.13
CA ASP A 23 13.78 7.50 15.00
C ASP A 23 13.31 8.42 16.16
N GLY A 24 12.57 7.87 17.13
CA GLY A 24 12.14 8.58 18.34
C GLY A 24 11.10 9.68 18.09
N ILE A 25 10.34 9.55 17.00
CA ILE A 25 9.31 10.53 16.61
C ILE A 25 8.06 10.37 17.48
N GLY A 26 7.65 9.13 17.71
CA GLY A 26 6.46 8.74 18.47
C GLY A 26 6.48 7.25 18.78
N ASP A 27 5.35 6.71 19.23
CA ASP A 27 5.22 5.32 19.63
C ASP A 27 4.58 4.41 18.56
N LEU A 28 4.19 3.21 18.95
CA LEU A 28 3.59 2.24 18.03
C LEU A 28 2.18 2.63 17.59
N GLU A 29 1.40 3.30 18.44
CA GLU A 29 0.07 3.79 18.09
C GLU A 29 0.21 4.94 17.08
N ASP A 30 1.18 5.83 17.29
CA ASP A 30 1.50 6.90 16.35
C ASP A 30 1.92 6.37 14.96
N ALA A 31 2.70 5.29 14.93
CA ALA A 31 3.06 4.63 13.67
C ALA A 31 1.84 4.02 12.96
N GLU A 32 0.87 3.46 13.70
CA GLU A 32 -0.40 3.00 13.13
C GLU A 32 -1.23 4.16 12.58
N VAL A 33 -1.24 5.33 13.25
CA VAL A 33 -1.88 6.54 12.73
C VAL A 33 -1.25 6.96 11.40
N VAL A 34 0.07 6.92 11.28
CA VAL A 34 0.75 7.25 10.02
C VAL A 34 0.35 6.29 8.91
N VAL A 35 0.38 4.99 9.15
CA VAL A 35 -0.02 3.96 8.17
C VAL A 35 -1.49 4.13 7.77
N LEU A 36 -2.37 4.33 8.75
CA LEU A 36 -3.81 4.50 8.52
C LEU A 36 -4.10 5.74 7.66
N CYS A 37 -3.57 6.90 8.06
CA CYS A 37 -3.80 8.16 7.37
C CYS A 37 -3.16 8.16 5.98
N GLY A 38 -1.93 7.66 5.86
CA GLY A 38 -1.23 7.50 4.59
C GLY A 38 -2.02 6.65 3.61
N ALA A 39 -2.46 5.47 4.05
CA ALA A 39 -3.26 4.57 3.22
C ALA A 39 -4.65 5.11 2.89
N TYR A 40 -5.27 5.90 3.77
CA TYR A 40 -6.59 6.47 3.52
C TYR A 40 -6.56 7.64 2.53
N LEU A 41 -5.47 8.42 2.54
CA LEU A 41 -5.35 9.67 1.77
C LEU A 41 -4.46 9.56 0.53
N HIS A 42 -3.73 8.47 0.30
CA HIS A 42 -2.75 8.35 -0.79
C HIS A 42 -3.31 8.75 -2.17
N ASP A 43 -4.54 8.34 -2.46
CA ASP A 43 -5.19 8.50 -3.77
C ASP A 43 -5.92 9.86 -3.93
N LEU A 44 -5.87 10.76 -2.92
CA LEU A 44 -6.62 12.03 -2.91
C LEU A 44 -6.31 12.91 -4.12
N GLY A 45 -5.07 12.87 -4.62
CA GLY A 45 -4.66 13.68 -5.76
C GLY A 45 -5.35 13.35 -7.07
N ASN A 46 -5.98 12.17 -7.19
CA ASN A 46 -6.82 11.83 -8.34
C ASN A 46 -8.04 12.77 -8.50
N ALA A 47 -8.44 13.47 -7.43
CA ALA A 47 -9.45 14.52 -7.50
C ALA A 47 -9.02 15.73 -8.36
N VAL A 48 -7.71 15.93 -8.51
CA VAL A 48 -7.13 16.95 -9.39
C VAL A 48 -6.84 16.35 -10.75
N HIS A 49 -5.98 15.34 -10.80
CA HIS A 49 -5.57 14.68 -12.03
C HIS A 49 -4.85 13.36 -11.74
N ARG A 50 -4.83 12.43 -12.71
CA ARG A 50 -4.10 11.15 -12.60
C ARG A 50 -2.58 11.31 -12.71
N VAL A 51 -2.13 12.12 -13.66
CA VAL A 51 -0.70 12.48 -13.79
C VAL A 51 -0.29 13.29 -12.56
N GLY A 52 0.75 12.87 -11.88
CA GLY A 52 1.23 13.54 -10.66
C GLY A 52 0.28 13.44 -9.47
N HIS A 53 -0.65 12.46 -9.45
CA HIS A 53 -1.62 12.32 -8.36
C HIS A 53 -0.97 12.20 -6.98
N HIS A 54 0.21 11.57 -6.85
CA HIS A 54 0.95 11.54 -5.59
C HIS A 54 1.41 12.94 -5.13
N ILE A 55 1.81 13.81 -6.07
CA ILE A 55 2.18 15.22 -5.80
C ILE A 55 0.95 16.02 -5.39
N HIS A 56 -0.13 15.92 -6.15
CA HIS A 56 -1.39 16.58 -5.82
C HIS A 56 -1.95 16.09 -4.48
N GLY A 57 -1.80 14.79 -4.20
CA GLY A 57 -2.29 14.11 -3.01
C GLY A 57 -1.69 14.69 -1.72
N TYR A 58 -0.36 14.75 -1.60
CA TYR A 58 0.24 15.26 -0.36
C TYR A 58 -0.08 16.75 -0.15
N ASN A 59 -0.16 17.54 -1.24
CA ASN A 59 -0.52 18.96 -1.18
C ASN A 59 -1.96 19.16 -0.65
N LEU A 60 -2.92 18.38 -1.14
CA LEU A 60 -4.29 18.42 -0.64
C LEU A 60 -4.41 17.87 0.79
N ALA A 61 -3.64 16.83 1.11
CA ALA A 61 -3.66 16.22 2.43
C ALA A 61 -3.12 17.15 3.53
N ASN A 62 -2.21 18.08 3.22
CA ASN A 62 -1.58 18.95 4.23
C ASN A 62 -2.61 19.66 5.13
N GLY A 63 -3.62 20.32 4.55
CA GLY A 63 -4.64 21.02 5.34
C GLY A 63 -5.61 20.07 6.06
N ILE A 64 -5.89 18.90 5.49
CA ILE A 64 -6.73 17.87 6.12
C ILE A 64 -6.03 17.29 7.35
N LEU A 65 -4.72 17.04 7.25
CA LEU A 65 -3.90 16.51 8.33
C LEU A 65 -3.72 17.52 9.44
N ASP A 66 -3.55 18.81 9.12
CA ASP A 66 -3.51 19.88 10.12
C ASP A 66 -4.78 19.87 10.98
N ASP A 67 -5.97 19.80 10.38
CA ASP A 67 -7.24 19.78 11.11
C ASP A 67 -7.46 18.45 11.86
N LEU A 68 -7.18 17.31 11.23
CA LEU A 68 -7.41 15.98 11.81
C LEU A 68 -6.47 15.72 12.99
N LEU A 69 -5.16 15.84 12.79
CA LEU A 69 -4.16 15.48 13.80
C LEU A 69 -4.20 16.43 15.00
N SER A 70 -4.48 17.72 14.79
CA SER A 70 -4.62 18.68 15.91
C SER A 70 -5.81 18.37 16.83
N LYS A 71 -6.85 17.68 16.33
CA LYS A 71 -7.97 17.22 17.16
C LYS A 71 -7.64 15.96 17.95
N VAL A 72 -6.77 15.11 17.43
CA VAL A 72 -6.34 13.85 18.07
C VAL A 72 -5.23 14.11 19.10
N TYR A 73 -4.29 15.01 18.79
CA TYR A 73 -3.13 15.37 19.61
C TYR A 73 -3.15 16.87 19.98
N PRO A 74 -4.18 17.37 20.69
CA PRO A 74 -4.33 18.81 20.95
C PRO A 74 -3.22 19.38 21.85
N GLU A 75 -2.63 18.55 22.70
CA GLU A 75 -1.61 18.95 23.67
C GLU A 75 -0.17 18.86 23.12
N ASP A 76 0.03 18.30 21.92
CA ASP A 76 1.36 18.11 21.33
C ASP A 76 1.43 18.57 19.85
N PRO A 77 1.50 19.90 19.62
CA PRO A 77 1.63 20.45 18.27
C PRO A 77 2.91 20.03 17.54
N GLU A 78 3.97 19.68 18.27
CA GLU A 78 5.22 19.24 17.68
C GLU A 78 5.08 17.82 17.10
N LEU A 79 4.44 16.91 17.84
CA LEU A 79 4.09 15.58 17.35
C LEU A 79 3.17 15.68 16.12
N VAL A 80 2.15 16.55 16.15
CA VAL A 80 1.27 16.79 14.99
C VAL A 80 2.07 17.11 13.71
N LEU A 81 3.05 18.02 13.82
CA LEU A 81 3.88 18.40 12.67
C LEU A 81 4.70 17.22 12.16
N ARG A 82 5.28 16.41 13.07
CA ARG A 82 6.10 15.25 12.72
C ARG A 82 5.25 14.13 12.08
N LEU A 83 4.12 13.76 12.69
CA LEU A 83 3.20 12.76 12.12
C LEU A 83 2.68 13.18 10.76
N LYS A 84 2.35 14.46 10.59
CA LYS A 84 1.94 15.01 9.29
C LYS A 84 3.02 14.80 8.23
N ALA A 85 4.28 15.06 8.55
CA ALA A 85 5.39 14.86 7.63
C ALA A 85 5.52 13.38 7.21
N GLU A 86 5.40 12.46 8.16
CA GLU A 86 5.43 11.01 7.89
C GLU A 86 4.26 10.56 7.01
N VAL A 87 3.05 11.06 7.27
CA VAL A 87 1.88 10.75 6.42
C VAL A 87 2.04 11.32 5.01
N MET A 88 2.51 12.55 4.86
CA MET A 88 2.75 13.15 3.55
C MET A 88 3.82 12.37 2.78
N HIS A 89 4.83 11.84 3.46
CA HIS A 89 5.80 10.93 2.86
C HIS A 89 5.14 9.63 2.38
N CYS A 90 4.26 9.00 3.16
CA CYS A 90 3.48 7.85 2.68
C CYS A 90 2.69 8.18 1.40
N ILE A 91 2.03 9.35 1.36
CA ILE A 91 1.25 9.80 0.20
C ILE A 91 2.15 10.13 -0.99
N PHE A 92 3.30 10.76 -0.79
CA PHE A 92 4.20 11.06 -1.90
C PHE A 92 4.84 9.79 -2.45
N ALA A 93 5.28 8.91 -1.56
CA ALA A 93 6.03 7.72 -1.91
C ALA A 93 5.16 6.57 -2.39
N HIS A 94 3.83 6.59 -2.31
CA HIS A 94 3.00 5.45 -2.77
C HIS A 94 3.11 5.17 -4.28
N ASP A 95 3.53 6.17 -5.06
CA ASP A 95 3.82 6.02 -6.48
C ASP A 95 4.94 4.99 -6.71
N GLU A 96 4.81 4.21 -7.78
CA GLU A 96 5.73 3.10 -8.08
C GLU A 96 7.17 3.57 -8.37
N GLU A 97 7.36 4.80 -8.85
CA GLU A 97 8.67 5.34 -9.21
C GLU A 97 9.41 5.97 -8.02
N VAL A 98 8.74 6.20 -6.89
CA VAL A 98 9.29 6.96 -5.76
C VAL A 98 9.68 6.02 -4.62
N PRO A 99 10.97 5.84 -4.27
CA PRO A 99 11.35 4.94 -3.18
C PRO A 99 10.78 5.35 -1.81
N CYS A 100 10.26 4.38 -1.06
CA CYS A 100 9.87 4.59 0.32
C CYS A 100 11.09 4.64 1.24
N LEU A 101 11.07 5.55 2.21
CA LEU A 101 12.13 5.75 3.21
C LEU A 101 11.77 5.23 4.61
N SER A 102 10.53 4.78 4.81
CA SER A 102 10.02 4.30 6.09
C SER A 102 9.26 2.99 5.96
N ILE A 103 9.20 2.20 7.03
CA ILE A 103 8.45 0.94 7.07
C ILE A 103 6.96 1.22 6.84
N GLU A 104 6.46 2.31 7.43
CA GLU A 104 5.09 2.78 7.35
C GLU A 104 4.71 3.09 5.89
N ALA A 105 5.54 3.86 5.17
CA ALA A 105 5.32 4.13 3.76
C ALA A 105 5.41 2.86 2.89
N GLY A 106 6.34 1.95 3.21
CA GLY A 106 6.44 0.65 2.56
C GLY A 106 5.16 -0.18 2.71
N CYS A 107 4.59 -0.23 3.91
CA CYS A 107 3.32 -0.91 4.18
C CYS A 107 2.18 -0.32 3.36
N VAL A 108 2.08 1.02 3.31
CA VAL A 108 1.07 1.73 2.52
C VAL A 108 1.21 1.41 1.03
N LYS A 109 2.43 1.48 0.49
CA LYS A 109 2.70 1.19 -0.92
C LYS A 109 2.35 -0.24 -1.30
N VAL A 110 2.79 -1.22 -0.53
CA VAL A 110 2.50 -2.63 -0.82
C VAL A 110 1.01 -2.90 -0.72
N ALA A 111 0.34 -2.35 0.30
CA ALA A 111 -1.11 -2.44 0.44
C ALA A 111 -1.87 -1.84 -0.74
N ASP A 112 -1.39 -0.75 -1.32
CA ASP A 112 -1.97 -0.17 -2.54
C ASP A 112 -1.84 -1.14 -3.72
N GLY A 113 -0.67 -1.78 -3.86
CA GLY A 113 -0.48 -2.86 -4.83
C GLY A 113 -1.48 -4.00 -4.66
N THR A 114 -1.90 -4.34 -3.43
CA THR A 114 -2.89 -5.42 -3.21
C THR A 114 -4.31 -5.08 -3.68
N ASP A 115 -4.62 -3.81 -3.98
CA ASP A 115 -5.95 -3.36 -4.44
C ASP A 115 -6.18 -3.59 -5.94
N MET A 116 -5.73 -4.75 -6.44
CA MET A 116 -5.84 -5.18 -7.83
C MET A 116 -6.93 -6.25 -8.07
N ALA A 117 -7.71 -6.58 -7.04
CA ALA A 117 -8.77 -7.57 -7.14
C ALA A 117 -9.95 -7.07 -8.00
N GLU A 118 -10.72 -8.01 -8.55
CA GLU A 118 -11.84 -7.83 -9.50
C GLU A 118 -12.79 -6.62 -9.27
N GLY A 119 -12.95 -6.13 -8.03
CA GLY A 119 -13.88 -5.05 -7.70
C GLY A 119 -13.67 -3.76 -8.51
N ARG A 120 -12.42 -3.30 -8.67
CA ARG A 120 -12.10 -2.06 -9.39
C ARG A 120 -12.15 -2.21 -10.92
N ALA A 121 -11.91 -3.42 -11.45
CA ALA A 121 -11.84 -3.67 -12.91
C ALA A 121 -13.20 -3.94 -13.58
N ARG A 122 -14.23 -4.30 -12.79
CA ARG A 122 -15.57 -4.63 -13.31
C ARG A 122 -16.30 -3.46 -13.98
N ILE A 123 -16.11 -2.23 -13.49
CA ILE A 123 -16.81 -1.05 -14.02
C ILE A 123 -16.26 -0.64 -15.41
N PRO A 124 -14.93 -0.50 -15.61
CA PRO A 124 -14.34 -0.23 -16.94
C PRO A 124 -14.69 -1.29 -17.99
N TYR A 125 -14.65 -2.57 -17.61
CA TYR A 125 -15.00 -3.66 -18.52
C TYR A 125 -16.45 -3.59 -19.00
N LYS A 126 -17.41 -3.36 -18.09
CA LYS A 126 -18.83 -3.21 -18.43
C LYS A 126 -19.13 -2.00 -19.32
N THR A 127 -18.27 -0.98 -19.29
CA THR A 127 -18.39 0.22 -20.13
C THR A 127 -17.69 0.10 -21.47
N GLY A 128 -17.17 -1.10 -21.81
CA GLY A 128 -16.60 -1.41 -23.13
C GLY A 128 -15.12 -1.05 -23.30
N LYS A 129 -14.45 -0.57 -22.24
CA LYS A 129 -12.99 -0.42 -22.23
C LYS A 129 -12.36 -1.77 -21.91
N VAL A 130 -12.03 -2.52 -22.96
CA VAL A 130 -11.30 -3.78 -22.85
C VAL A 130 -9.84 -3.52 -23.24
N ASP A 131 -8.98 -3.37 -22.24
CA ASP A 131 -7.53 -3.39 -22.40
C ASP A 131 -6.92 -4.58 -21.63
N ILE A 132 -5.65 -4.88 -21.90
CA ILE A 132 -4.94 -6.01 -21.27
C ILE A 132 -4.89 -5.89 -19.75
N HIS A 133 -4.85 -4.67 -19.21
CA HIS A 133 -4.87 -4.41 -17.77
C HIS A 133 -6.22 -4.76 -17.16
N SER A 134 -7.31 -4.37 -17.80
CA SER A 134 -8.68 -4.68 -17.36
C SER A 134 -8.94 -6.18 -17.43
N LEU A 135 -8.46 -6.87 -18.47
CA LEU A 135 -8.62 -8.32 -18.61
C LEU A 135 -7.81 -9.11 -17.56
N SER A 136 -6.57 -8.71 -17.30
CA SER A 136 -5.72 -9.37 -16.30
C SER A 136 -6.21 -9.13 -14.87
N ALA A 137 -6.70 -7.92 -14.55
CA ALA A 137 -7.32 -7.65 -13.25
C ALA A 137 -8.62 -8.45 -13.02
N LEU A 138 -9.39 -8.74 -14.08
CA LEU A 138 -10.55 -9.63 -14.00
C LEU A 138 -10.19 -11.10 -13.74
N ALA A 139 -8.92 -11.49 -13.91
CA ALA A 139 -8.49 -12.84 -13.55
C ALA A 139 -8.25 -12.99 -12.03
N ILE A 140 -8.12 -11.90 -11.27
CA ILE A 140 -7.82 -11.94 -9.83
C ILE A 140 -9.10 -11.99 -9.00
N ARG A 141 -9.37 -13.18 -8.46
CA ARG A 141 -10.51 -13.44 -7.56
C ARG A 141 -10.35 -12.79 -6.20
N LYS A 142 -9.18 -12.96 -5.60
CA LYS A 142 -8.93 -12.55 -4.21
C LYS A 142 -7.44 -12.34 -3.98
N VAL A 143 -7.12 -11.30 -3.22
CA VAL A 143 -5.79 -11.10 -2.64
C VAL A 143 -5.92 -11.26 -1.13
N GLU A 144 -5.04 -12.04 -0.52
CA GLU A 144 -4.98 -12.28 0.92
C GLU A 144 -3.59 -11.90 1.44
N ILE A 145 -3.56 -11.20 2.56
CA ILE A 145 -2.33 -10.89 3.30
C ILE A 145 -2.31 -11.82 4.49
N LEU A 146 -1.23 -12.58 4.62
CA LEU A 146 -1.05 -13.63 5.61
C LEU A 146 0.34 -13.51 6.23
N GLU A 147 0.54 -14.14 7.40
CA GLU A 147 1.87 -14.42 7.90
C GLU A 147 2.52 -15.49 7.01
N GLY A 148 3.73 -15.22 6.54
CA GLY A 148 4.49 -16.13 5.69
C GLY A 148 5.53 -16.94 6.45
N ASP A 149 5.94 -18.06 5.85
CA ASP A 149 6.91 -18.99 6.43
C ASP A 149 8.36 -18.59 6.09
N GLU A 150 8.60 -18.14 4.84
CA GLU A 150 9.94 -17.73 4.36
C GLU A 150 10.19 -16.23 4.61
N ARG A 151 9.17 -15.41 4.37
CA ARG A 151 9.18 -13.96 4.65
C ARG A 151 7.97 -13.59 5.51
N PRO A 152 8.10 -12.62 6.43
CA PRO A 152 7.03 -12.30 7.38
C PRO A 152 5.66 -12.05 6.73
N VAL A 153 5.62 -11.31 5.62
CA VAL A 153 4.37 -10.95 4.93
C VAL A 153 4.22 -11.79 3.67
N ARG A 154 3.20 -12.63 3.62
CA ARG A 154 2.81 -13.39 2.42
C ARG A 154 1.60 -12.74 1.76
N ILE A 155 1.74 -12.39 0.48
CA ILE A 155 0.63 -11.92 -0.36
C ILE A 155 0.21 -13.07 -1.28
N SER A 156 -0.93 -13.67 -0.97
CA SER A 156 -1.52 -14.77 -1.74
C SER A 156 -2.53 -14.22 -2.75
N VAL A 157 -2.22 -14.34 -4.04
CA VAL A 157 -3.06 -13.86 -5.15
C VAL A 157 -3.77 -15.05 -5.80
N LYS A 158 -5.07 -15.19 -5.54
CA LYS A 158 -5.92 -16.23 -6.12
C LYS A 158 -6.49 -15.76 -7.45
N MET A 159 -6.28 -16.55 -8.49
CA MET A 159 -6.68 -16.23 -9.87
C MET A 159 -7.44 -17.36 -10.57
N ASP A 160 -8.32 -16.98 -11.50
CA ASP A 160 -9.13 -17.92 -12.31
C ASP A 160 -8.36 -18.45 -13.54
N ASN A 161 -7.36 -17.68 -14.01
CA ASN A 161 -6.52 -18.02 -15.15
C ASN A 161 -5.17 -17.25 -15.08
N PRO A 162 -4.16 -17.61 -15.89
CA PRO A 162 -2.80 -17.07 -15.77
C PRO A 162 -2.65 -15.60 -16.17
N ALA A 163 -3.66 -14.97 -16.79
CA ALA A 163 -3.59 -13.55 -17.12
C ALA A 163 -3.41 -12.66 -15.88
N GLY A 164 -3.80 -13.13 -14.70
CA GLY A 164 -3.59 -12.43 -13.42
C GLY A 164 -2.12 -12.21 -13.07
N ILE A 165 -1.20 -13.02 -13.60
CA ILE A 165 0.25 -12.87 -13.40
C ILE A 165 0.71 -11.48 -13.87
N PHE A 166 0.14 -10.97 -14.96
CA PHE A 166 0.50 -9.64 -15.46
C PHE A 166 0.20 -8.52 -14.45
N GLN A 167 -0.86 -8.61 -13.65
CA GLN A 167 -1.12 -7.63 -12.59
C GLN A 167 -0.11 -7.74 -11.45
N ILE A 168 0.30 -8.97 -11.12
CA ILE A 168 1.35 -9.20 -10.12
C ILE A 168 2.63 -8.50 -10.57
N GLU A 169 3.10 -8.79 -11.78
CA GLU A 169 4.35 -8.23 -12.32
C GLU A 169 4.28 -6.71 -12.54
N GLN A 170 3.19 -6.21 -13.11
CA GLN A 170 3.11 -4.80 -13.51
C GLN A 170 2.66 -3.84 -12.40
N VAL A 171 2.06 -4.35 -11.33
CA VAL A 171 1.53 -3.51 -10.24
C VAL A 171 2.15 -3.88 -8.90
N LEU A 172 2.00 -5.13 -8.47
CA LEU A 172 2.44 -5.54 -7.13
C LEU A 172 3.96 -5.51 -7.01
N GLU A 173 4.65 -6.21 -7.91
CA GLU A 173 6.11 -6.36 -7.86
C GLU A 173 6.83 -5.01 -8.00
N ARG A 174 6.34 -4.12 -8.88
CA ARG A 174 6.89 -2.76 -9.01
C ARG A 174 6.74 -1.95 -7.73
N LYS A 175 5.61 -2.06 -7.04
CA LYS A 175 5.39 -1.41 -5.74
C LYS A 175 6.25 -2.03 -4.64
N ILE A 176 6.38 -3.36 -4.61
CA ILE A 176 7.28 -4.04 -3.66
C ILE A 176 8.72 -3.58 -3.85
N ALA A 177 9.21 -3.53 -5.09
CA ALA A 177 10.60 -3.17 -5.41
C ALA A 177 11.01 -1.78 -4.90
N THR A 178 10.08 -0.82 -4.83
CA THR A 178 10.34 0.55 -4.33
C THR A 178 9.74 0.81 -2.95
N SER A 179 9.33 -0.24 -2.22
CA SER A 179 8.71 -0.13 -0.90
C SER A 179 9.70 -0.04 0.27
N GLY A 180 10.96 -0.44 0.06
CA GLY A 180 11.94 -0.58 1.14
C GLY A 180 11.65 -1.71 2.14
N ILE A 181 10.55 -2.46 1.93
CA ILE A 181 10.16 -3.64 2.72
C ILE A 181 10.18 -4.94 1.89
N ASP A 182 10.72 -4.89 0.68
CA ASP A 182 10.80 -5.98 -0.30
C ASP A 182 11.33 -7.29 0.29
N ARG A 183 12.40 -7.22 1.09
CA ARG A 183 13.01 -8.39 1.74
C ARG A 183 12.09 -9.12 2.72
N TRP A 184 11.01 -8.48 3.18
CA TRP A 184 10.05 -9.06 4.13
C TRP A 184 8.72 -9.46 3.49
N VAL A 185 8.56 -9.27 2.19
CA VAL A 185 7.34 -9.58 1.45
C VAL A 185 7.60 -10.73 0.48
N GLU A 186 6.77 -11.77 0.53
CA GLU A 186 6.70 -12.82 -0.50
C GLU A 186 5.34 -12.77 -1.22
N VAL A 187 5.33 -13.13 -2.50
CA VAL A 187 4.12 -13.19 -3.32
C VAL A 187 3.92 -14.63 -3.80
N VAL A 188 2.69 -15.14 -3.65
CA VAL A 188 2.32 -16.49 -4.11
C VAL A 188 1.10 -16.39 -5.01
N ALA A 189 1.24 -16.80 -6.27
CA ALA A 189 0.12 -16.92 -7.20
C ALA A 189 -0.55 -18.30 -7.05
N ILE A 190 -1.88 -18.33 -6.99
CA ILE A 190 -2.66 -19.55 -6.84
C ILE A 190 -3.71 -19.62 -7.95
N GLU A 191 -3.58 -20.60 -8.84
CA GLU A 191 -4.57 -20.89 -9.89
C GLU A 191 -5.28 -22.20 -9.58
N ARG A 192 -6.63 -22.17 -9.50
CA ARG A 192 -7.45 -23.39 -9.28
C ARG A 192 -6.98 -24.26 -8.11
N GLY A 193 -6.48 -23.62 -7.05
CA GLY A 193 -5.98 -24.30 -5.84
C GLY A 193 -4.57 -24.88 -5.97
N LYS A 194 -3.87 -24.65 -7.09
CA LYS A 194 -2.46 -25.00 -7.26
C LYS A 194 -1.61 -23.74 -7.17
N GLU A 195 -0.56 -23.82 -6.36
CA GLU A 195 0.46 -22.77 -6.33
C GLU A 195 1.21 -22.76 -7.66
N ILE A 196 1.17 -21.60 -8.30
CA ILE A 196 2.06 -21.23 -9.38
C ILE A 196 3.04 -20.28 -8.71
N LYS A 197 4.19 -20.81 -8.25
CA LYS A 197 5.15 -19.98 -7.54
C LYS A 197 5.74 -18.97 -8.53
N THR A 198 5.38 -17.70 -8.40
CA THR A 198 6.07 -16.58 -9.03
C THR A 198 7.07 -16.08 -7.99
N ILE A 199 8.36 -16.27 -8.22
CA ILE A 199 9.39 -15.50 -7.49
C ILE A 199 10.29 -14.93 -8.58
N PRO A 200 10.31 -13.60 -8.67
CA PRO A 200 11.52 -12.91 -8.27
C PRO A 200 11.20 -11.83 -7.23
N SER A 201 12.02 -11.78 -6.20
CA SER A 201 12.21 -10.55 -5.42
C SER A 201 13.29 -9.71 -6.06
#